data_AF-A0A1W1ZBL2-F1
#
_entry.id   AF-A0A1W1ZBL2-F1
#
_cell.length_a   1.000
_cell.length_b   1.000
_cell.length_c   1.000
_cell.angle_alpha   90.00
_cell.angle_beta   90.00
_cell.angle_gamma   90.00
#
_symmetry.space_group_name_H-M   'P 1'
#
loop_
_entity.id
_entity.type
_entity.pdbx_description
1 polymer ?
#
loop_
_entity_poly.entity_id
_entity_poly.type
_entity_poly.pdbx_seq_one_letter_code
_entity_poly.pdbx_strand_id
1 'polypeptide(L)'
;MELMNQVLFAIFTLILFGIYLSSAKGIVFELSGSRALYWRYSIALRALAFLAWALVPLVGPNVLIVANFSYEASVILLALFLSSWRTIPSKKLLRILVIYYLTVCLIYLYLFLIGDHFVQRSNLIAISSLVMMVWEVVEVLKISKTNKDGIIKVIAIFLLLQLALAITSIIFINTNLNQDAKNILQANLKSSVMLWIVFGIHITVYTLINSYLYKKLLISEREANSKFDKASIERLEIQALLVERESLIANLLKTNKTAATGALAASLAHELSQPLGSSLLNAQHLLSLMSFGDSSLEINKKIVESIEADTKRAGQIIHSLRSLFSGEAISVELVDVTKLIHSLIQLVEPECKASKIKLSVNTPEKCLVELNYIEIYQVILNW
;
A
#
# COMPACT_ATOMS: atom_id res chain seq x y z
N MET A 1 -35.52 1.52 -47.65
CA MET A 1 -35.38 1.48 -46.17
C MET A 1 -34.38 0.43 -45.72
N GLU A 2 -34.40 -0.78 -46.32
CA GLU A 2 -33.50 -1.89 -45.98
C GLU A 2 -32.00 -1.53 -45.91
N LEU A 3 -31.43 -0.94 -46.97
CA LEU A 3 -30.02 -0.51 -46.98
C LEU A 3 -29.70 0.49 -45.86
N MET A 4 -30.60 1.42 -45.57
CA MET A 4 -30.39 2.44 -44.54
C MET A 4 -30.40 1.84 -43.14
N ASN A 5 -31.32 0.90 -42.87
CA ASN A 5 -31.37 0.14 -41.62
C ASN A 5 -30.13 -0.74 -41.45
N GLN A 6 -29.63 -1.33 -42.54
CA GLN A 6 -28.42 -2.12 -42.56
C GLN A 6 -27.18 -1.30 -42.16
N VAL A 7 -27.00 -0.14 -42.78
CA VAL A 7 -25.89 0.79 -42.47
C VAL A 7 -25.96 1.23 -41.01
N LEU A 8 -27.14 1.55 -40.51
CA LEU A 8 -27.29 1.98 -39.12
C LEU A 8 -26.91 0.88 -38.12
N PHE A 9 -27.33 -0.37 -38.35
CA PHE A 9 -26.92 -1.49 -37.50
C PHE A 9 -25.41 -1.76 -37.57
N ALA A 10 -24.77 -1.55 -38.71
CA ALA A 10 -23.31 -1.61 -38.82
C ALA A 10 -22.64 -0.51 -37.97
N ILE A 11 -23.14 0.73 -38.00
CA ILE A 11 -22.65 1.84 -37.17
C ILE A 11 -22.82 1.52 -35.67
N PHE A 12 -24.00 1.02 -35.28
CA PHE A 12 -24.29 0.61 -33.91
C PHE A 12 -23.35 -0.50 -33.41
N THR A 13 -23.03 -1.45 -34.28
CA THR A 13 -22.04 -2.49 -34.01
C THR A 13 -20.67 -1.88 -33.73
N LEU A 14 -20.19 -0.95 -34.57
CA LEU A 14 -18.89 -0.31 -34.41
C LEU A 14 -18.80 0.49 -33.10
N ILE A 15 -19.86 1.23 -32.74
CA ILE A 15 -19.90 1.98 -31.48
C ILE A 15 -19.77 1.03 -30.28
N LEU A 16 -20.58 -0.03 -30.24
CA LEU A 16 -20.52 -1.00 -29.15
C LEU A 16 -19.20 -1.78 -29.11
N PHE A 17 -18.62 -2.10 -30.27
CA PHE A 17 -17.29 -2.70 -30.34
C PHE A 17 -16.22 -1.77 -29.77
N GLY A 18 -16.30 -0.46 -30.06
CA GLY A 18 -15.45 0.55 -29.43
C GLY A 18 -15.60 0.57 -27.90
N ILE A 19 -16.84 0.52 -27.39
CA ILE A 19 -17.11 0.42 -25.95
C ILE A 19 -16.53 -0.88 -25.38
N TYR A 20 -16.71 -2.01 -26.06
CA TYR A 20 -16.16 -3.31 -25.66
C TYR A 20 -14.63 -3.25 -25.51
N LEU A 21 -13.91 -2.71 -26.51
CA LEU A 21 -12.47 -2.54 -26.45
C LEU A 21 -12.03 -1.60 -25.32
N SER A 22 -12.77 -0.50 -25.11
CA SER A 22 -12.49 0.42 -23.99
C SER A 22 -12.70 -0.26 -22.62
N SER A 23 -13.64 -1.19 -22.52
CA SER A 23 -13.88 -1.98 -21.31
C SER A 23 -12.86 -3.12 -21.11
N ALA A 24 -12.11 -3.48 -22.15
CA ALA A 24 -11.11 -4.54 -22.10
C ALA A 24 -9.82 -4.07 -21.39
N LYS A 25 -9.44 -2.81 -21.55
CA LYS A 25 -8.24 -2.19 -20.96
C LYS A 25 -8.62 -1.27 -19.79
N GLY A 26 -8.10 -1.53 -18.59
CA GLY A 26 -8.21 -0.62 -17.44
C GLY A 26 -9.52 -0.65 -16.63
N ILE A 27 -10.69 -0.54 -17.27
CA ILE A 27 -12.00 -0.42 -16.57
C ILE A 27 -12.34 -1.65 -15.70
N VAL A 28 -11.83 -2.83 -16.06
CA VAL A 28 -12.11 -4.08 -15.33
C VAL A 28 -11.27 -4.27 -14.07
N PHE A 29 -10.29 -3.42 -13.81
CA PHE A 29 -9.46 -3.57 -12.61
C PHE A 29 -10.26 -3.30 -11.31
N GLU A 30 -11.29 -2.43 -11.34
CA GLU A 30 -12.22 -2.23 -10.21
C GLU A 30 -13.39 -3.24 -10.17
N LEU A 31 -13.78 -3.78 -11.33
CA LEU A 31 -14.90 -4.74 -11.43
C LEU A 31 -14.39 -6.15 -11.12
N SER A 32 -14.38 -6.53 -9.84
CA SER A 32 -13.94 -7.88 -9.44
C SER A 32 -14.91 -8.99 -9.88
N GLY A 33 -14.34 -10.11 -10.34
CA GLY A 33 -15.04 -11.38 -10.57
C GLY A 33 -16.12 -11.32 -11.66
N SER A 34 -17.31 -11.89 -11.37
CA SER A 34 -18.41 -12.04 -12.34
C SER A 34 -18.98 -10.73 -12.88
N ARG A 35 -18.75 -9.59 -12.20
CA ARG A 35 -19.31 -8.28 -12.60
C ARG A 35 -18.73 -7.76 -13.90
N ALA A 36 -17.41 -7.87 -14.06
CA ALA A 36 -16.73 -7.54 -15.30
C ALA A 36 -17.19 -8.43 -16.45
N LEU A 37 -17.46 -9.71 -16.17
CA LEU A 37 -17.95 -10.66 -17.17
C LEU A 37 -19.35 -10.27 -17.65
N TYR A 38 -20.29 -9.96 -16.74
CA TYR A 38 -21.64 -9.55 -17.14
C TYR A 38 -21.63 -8.31 -18.05
N TRP A 39 -20.84 -7.29 -17.71
CA TRP A 39 -20.71 -6.09 -18.54
C TRP A 39 -20.12 -6.38 -19.93
N ARG A 40 -18.98 -7.08 -19.98
CA ARG A 40 -18.28 -7.37 -21.23
C ARG A 40 -19.12 -8.23 -22.17
N TYR A 41 -19.73 -9.29 -21.65
CA TYR A 41 -20.57 -10.16 -22.47
C TYR A 41 -21.88 -9.48 -22.88
N SER A 42 -22.44 -8.60 -22.05
CA SER A 42 -23.60 -7.79 -22.44
C SER A 42 -23.28 -6.92 -23.66
N ILE A 43 -22.18 -6.16 -23.63
CA ILE A 43 -21.76 -5.33 -24.77
C ILE A 43 -21.46 -6.20 -26.00
N ALA A 44 -20.67 -7.28 -25.82
CA ALA A 44 -20.25 -8.13 -26.93
C ALA A 44 -21.43 -8.79 -27.63
N LEU A 45 -22.40 -9.33 -26.88
CA LEU A 45 -23.59 -9.96 -27.44
C LEU A 45 -24.53 -8.92 -28.04
N ARG A 46 -24.60 -7.70 -27.49
CA ARG A 46 -25.37 -6.62 -28.12
C ARG A 46 -24.75 -6.19 -29.46
N ALA A 47 -23.42 -6.07 -29.53
CA ALA A 47 -22.71 -5.79 -30.77
C ALA A 47 -22.91 -6.92 -31.80
N LEU A 48 -22.82 -8.19 -31.37
CA LEU A 48 -23.09 -9.35 -32.20
C LEU A 48 -24.52 -9.36 -32.74
N ALA A 49 -25.50 -8.95 -31.93
CA ALA A 49 -26.89 -8.84 -32.35
C ALA A 49 -27.07 -7.83 -33.50
N PHE A 50 -26.52 -6.62 -33.36
CA PHE A 50 -26.58 -5.61 -34.42
C PHE A 50 -25.82 -6.04 -35.67
N LEU A 51 -24.65 -6.68 -35.52
CA LEU A 51 -23.89 -7.20 -36.64
C LEU A 51 -24.69 -8.27 -37.40
N ALA A 52 -25.27 -9.21 -36.67
CA ALA A 52 -26.09 -10.27 -37.22
C ALA A 52 -27.31 -9.71 -37.97
N TRP A 53 -28.01 -8.70 -37.42
CA TRP A 53 -29.07 -8.00 -38.15
C TRP A 53 -28.57 -7.29 -39.41
N ALA A 54 -27.41 -6.63 -39.37
CA ALA A 54 -26.82 -5.97 -40.53
C ALA A 54 -26.41 -6.96 -41.65
N LEU A 55 -26.15 -8.22 -41.31
CA LEU A 55 -25.72 -9.25 -42.27
C LEU A 55 -26.88 -10.04 -42.90
N VAL A 56 -28.13 -9.82 -42.46
CA VAL A 56 -29.32 -10.56 -42.97
C VAL A 56 -29.42 -10.52 -44.51
N PRO A 57 -29.24 -9.38 -45.21
CA PRO A 57 -29.37 -9.35 -46.68
C PRO A 57 -28.27 -10.14 -47.40
N LEU A 58 -27.12 -10.38 -46.75
CA LEU A 58 -25.95 -11.04 -47.33
C LEU A 58 -25.91 -12.54 -47.03
N VAL A 59 -26.30 -12.93 -45.81
CA VAL A 59 -26.16 -14.29 -45.28
C VAL A 59 -27.50 -15.05 -45.28
N GLY A 60 -28.61 -14.33 -45.42
CA GLY A 60 -29.95 -14.88 -45.41
C GLY A 60 -30.60 -14.90 -44.02
N PRO A 61 -31.86 -15.34 -43.92
CA PRO A 61 -32.70 -15.17 -42.73
C PRO A 61 -32.26 -15.98 -41.50
N ASN A 62 -31.45 -17.03 -41.67
CA ASN A 62 -30.99 -17.89 -40.57
C ASN A 62 -30.13 -17.12 -39.56
N VAL A 63 -29.45 -16.05 -39.98
CA VAL A 63 -28.65 -15.19 -39.08
C VAL A 63 -29.54 -14.43 -38.06
N LEU A 64 -30.86 -14.33 -38.31
CA LEU A 64 -31.81 -13.75 -37.36
C LEU A 64 -31.87 -14.53 -36.03
N ILE A 65 -31.55 -15.82 -36.04
CA ILE A 65 -31.46 -16.63 -34.82
C ILE A 65 -30.32 -16.08 -33.95
N VAL A 66 -29.13 -15.92 -34.52
CA VAL A 66 -27.96 -15.35 -33.83
C VAL A 66 -28.26 -13.95 -33.34
N ALA A 67 -28.92 -13.13 -34.16
CA ALA A 67 -29.25 -11.75 -33.80
C ALA A 67 -30.14 -11.67 -32.57
N ASN A 68 -31.27 -12.39 -32.57
CA ASN A 68 -32.25 -12.34 -31.49
C ASN A 68 -31.75 -13.04 -30.22
N PHE A 69 -31.03 -14.16 -30.35
CA PHE A 69 -30.48 -14.88 -29.19
C PHE A 69 -29.39 -14.06 -28.49
N SER A 70 -28.54 -13.39 -29.26
CA SER A 70 -27.50 -12.50 -28.70
C SER A 70 -28.13 -11.25 -28.09
N TYR A 71 -29.17 -10.69 -28.73
CA TYR A 71 -29.91 -9.57 -28.19
C TYR A 71 -30.52 -9.90 -26.83
N GLU A 72 -31.28 -10.98 -26.72
CA GLU A 72 -31.93 -11.38 -25.47
C GLU A 72 -30.92 -11.66 -24.35
N ALA A 73 -29.85 -12.39 -24.66
CA ALA A 73 -28.77 -12.65 -23.70
C ALA A 73 -28.12 -11.35 -23.21
N SER A 74 -27.94 -10.36 -24.10
CA SER A 74 -27.32 -9.08 -23.72
C SER A 74 -28.16 -8.29 -22.71
N VAL A 75 -29.50 -8.31 -22.83
CA VAL A 75 -30.43 -7.62 -21.91
C VAL A 75 -30.38 -8.30 -20.53
N ILE A 76 -30.42 -9.64 -20.49
CA ILE A 76 -30.31 -10.39 -19.22
C ILE A 76 -28.98 -10.07 -18.52
N LEU A 77 -27.88 -10.04 -19.27
CA LEU A 77 -26.55 -9.72 -18.72
C LEU A 77 -26.45 -8.27 -18.24
N LEU A 78 -27.11 -7.32 -18.89
CA LEU A 78 -27.16 -5.93 -18.45
C LEU A 78 -27.93 -5.82 -17.11
N ALA A 79 -29.07 -6.49 -16.99
CA ALA A 79 -29.83 -6.56 -15.75
C ALA A 79 -29.02 -7.20 -14.61
N LEU A 80 -28.31 -8.29 -14.88
CA LEU A 80 -27.39 -8.92 -13.94
C LEU A 80 -26.25 -7.99 -13.52
N PHE A 81 -25.68 -7.25 -14.48
CA PHE A 81 -24.63 -6.29 -14.20
C PHE A 81 -25.12 -5.18 -13.26
N LEU A 82 -26.29 -4.58 -13.52
CA LEU A 82 -26.89 -3.56 -12.65
C LEU A 82 -27.24 -4.11 -11.26
N SER A 83 -27.82 -5.31 -11.20
CA SER A 83 -28.09 -5.99 -9.92
C SER A 83 -26.82 -6.22 -9.10
N SER A 84 -25.71 -6.52 -9.78
CA SER A 84 -24.42 -6.80 -9.13
C SER A 84 -23.77 -5.61 -8.42
N TRP A 85 -24.24 -4.39 -8.69
CA TRP A 85 -23.80 -3.20 -7.94
C TRP A 85 -24.37 -3.14 -6.53
N ARG A 86 -25.49 -3.83 -6.26
CA ARG A 86 -26.10 -3.89 -4.93
C ARG A 86 -25.92 -5.24 -4.26
N THR A 87 -26.12 -6.33 -5.00
CA THR A 87 -26.19 -7.69 -4.45
C THR A 87 -25.51 -8.68 -5.36
N ILE A 88 -24.75 -9.62 -4.80
CA ILE A 88 -24.18 -10.73 -5.57
C ILE A 88 -25.33 -11.65 -6.03
N PRO A 89 -25.55 -11.85 -7.35
CA PRO A 89 -26.63 -12.70 -7.83
C PRO A 89 -26.52 -14.13 -7.29
N SER A 90 -27.62 -14.66 -6.75
CA SER A 90 -27.62 -16.03 -6.20
C SER A 90 -27.52 -17.08 -7.32
N LYS A 91 -26.92 -18.25 -7.01
CA LYS A 91 -26.89 -19.39 -7.94
C LYS A 91 -28.30 -19.88 -8.35
N LYS A 92 -29.32 -19.65 -7.50
CA LYS A 92 -30.72 -19.96 -7.82
C LYS A 92 -31.26 -19.01 -8.88
N LEU A 93 -31.03 -17.69 -8.73
CA LEU A 93 -31.42 -16.69 -9.72
C LEU A 93 -30.77 -16.96 -11.08
N LEU A 94 -29.46 -17.26 -11.10
CA LEU A 94 -28.75 -17.58 -12.35
C LEU A 94 -29.36 -18.79 -13.07
N ARG A 95 -29.71 -19.86 -12.35
CA ARG A 95 -30.39 -21.03 -12.94
C ARG A 95 -31.76 -20.67 -13.53
N ILE A 96 -32.54 -19.85 -12.83
CA ILE A 96 -33.85 -19.38 -13.32
C ILE A 96 -33.68 -18.57 -14.61
N LEU A 97 -32.69 -17.68 -14.68
CA LEU A 97 -32.44 -16.86 -15.87
C LEU A 97 -31.96 -17.69 -17.06
N VAL A 98 -31.16 -18.74 -16.83
CA VAL A 98 -30.76 -19.68 -17.89
C VAL A 98 -31.97 -20.45 -18.42
N ILE A 99 -32.83 -20.98 -17.54
CA ILE A 99 -34.07 -21.68 -17.94
C ILE A 99 -34.98 -20.72 -18.73
N TYR A 100 -35.14 -19.49 -18.25
CA TYR A 100 -35.89 -18.44 -18.92
C TYR A 100 -35.35 -18.19 -20.34
N TYR A 101 -34.05 -17.94 -20.47
CA TYR A 101 -33.40 -17.70 -21.75
C TYR A 101 -33.58 -18.85 -22.72
N LEU A 102 -33.36 -20.10 -22.26
CA LEU A 102 -33.54 -21.29 -23.09
C LEU A 102 -34.99 -21.47 -23.52
N THR A 103 -35.96 -21.17 -22.64
CA THR A 103 -37.39 -21.25 -22.97
C THR A 103 -37.75 -20.26 -24.08
N VAL A 104 -37.29 -19.00 -23.97
CA VAL A 104 -37.50 -17.97 -25.01
C VAL A 104 -36.85 -18.40 -26.33
N CYS A 105 -35.62 -18.92 -26.29
CA CYS A 105 -34.92 -19.41 -27.47
C CYS A 105 -35.63 -20.59 -28.14
N LEU A 106 -36.16 -21.53 -27.37
CA LEU A 106 -36.91 -22.68 -27.87
C LEU A 106 -38.22 -22.26 -28.53
N ILE A 107 -38.99 -21.36 -27.91
CA ILE A 107 -40.23 -20.83 -28.49
C ILE A 107 -39.90 -20.05 -29.77
N TYR A 108 -38.85 -19.24 -29.76
CA TYR A 108 -38.41 -18.50 -30.96
C TYR A 108 -38.03 -19.46 -32.09
N LEU A 109 -37.24 -20.49 -31.80
CA LEU A 109 -36.80 -21.48 -32.79
C LEU A 109 -37.99 -22.25 -33.37
N TYR A 110 -38.93 -22.66 -32.52
CA TYR A 110 -40.18 -23.28 -32.96
C TYR A 110 -40.94 -22.36 -33.93
N LEU A 111 -41.17 -21.10 -33.54
CA LEU A 111 -41.83 -20.11 -34.40
C LEU A 111 -41.05 -19.82 -35.70
N PHE A 112 -39.72 -19.93 -35.66
CA PHE A 112 -38.85 -19.76 -36.84
C PHE A 112 -38.99 -20.92 -37.82
N LEU A 113 -39.09 -22.17 -37.31
CA LEU A 113 -39.15 -23.37 -38.14
C LEU A 113 -40.52 -23.59 -38.80
N ILE A 114 -41.61 -23.17 -38.15
CA ILE A 114 -42.97 -23.37 -38.67
C ILE A 114 -43.39 -22.35 -39.75
N GLY A 115 -42.57 -21.35 -40.08
CA GLY A 115 -42.80 -20.45 -41.23
C GLY A 115 -42.84 -18.95 -40.89
N ASP A 116 -43.62 -18.18 -41.65
CA ASP A 116 -43.58 -16.71 -41.67
C ASP A 116 -44.36 -16.06 -40.51
N HIS A 117 -43.83 -16.24 -39.30
CA HIS A 117 -44.34 -15.64 -38.07
C HIS A 117 -43.46 -14.49 -37.59
N PHE A 118 -43.13 -13.54 -38.48
CA PHE A 118 -42.26 -12.41 -38.13
C PHE A 118 -42.82 -11.58 -36.96
N VAL A 119 -44.11 -11.26 -36.97
CA VAL A 119 -44.76 -10.46 -35.91
C VAL A 119 -44.72 -11.19 -34.57
N GLN A 120 -45.05 -12.49 -34.53
CA GLN A 120 -45.05 -13.28 -33.30
C GLN A 120 -43.64 -13.46 -32.74
N ARG A 121 -42.64 -13.73 -33.60
CA ARG A 121 -41.23 -13.80 -33.19
C ARG A 121 -40.73 -12.46 -32.62
N SER A 122 -41.09 -11.35 -33.26
CA SER A 122 -40.72 -10.02 -32.80
C SER A 122 -41.37 -9.67 -31.47
N ASN A 123 -42.66 -10.00 -31.29
CA ASN A 123 -43.37 -9.83 -30.03
C ASN A 123 -42.78 -10.68 -28.91
N LEU A 124 -42.40 -11.93 -29.18
CA LEU A 124 -41.78 -12.81 -28.18
C LEU A 124 -40.50 -12.17 -27.61
N ILE A 125 -39.59 -11.74 -28.48
CA ILE A 125 -38.33 -11.09 -28.06
C ILE A 125 -38.62 -9.76 -27.37
N ALA A 126 -39.52 -8.93 -27.92
CA ALA A 126 -39.83 -7.63 -27.34
C ALA A 126 -40.46 -7.72 -25.94
N ILE A 127 -41.42 -8.63 -25.74
CA ILE A 127 -42.07 -8.86 -24.44
C ILE A 127 -41.08 -9.45 -23.44
N SER A 128 -40.27 -10.44 -23.87
CA SER A 128 -39.23 -11.04 -23.03
C SER A 128 -38.22 -10.00 -22.56
N SER A 129 -37.72 -9.18 -23.48
CA SER A 129 -36.81 -8.08 -23.18
C SER A 129 -37.47 -7.02 -22.31
N LEU A 130 -38.77 -6.74 -22.46
CA LEU A 130 -39.48 -5.78 -21.62
C LEU A 130 -39.47 -6.17 -20.14
N VAL A 131 -39.67 -7.46 -19.83
CA VAL A 131 -39.59 -7.98 -18.45
C VAL A 131 -38.21 -7.71 -17.85
N MET A 132 -37.15 -7.93 -18.64
CA MET A 132 -35.78 -7.66 -18.18
C MET A 132 -35.48 -6.16 -18.06
N MET A 133 -35.99 -5.31 -18.96
CA MET A 133 -35.86 -3.85 -18.86
C MET A 133 -36.57 -3.29 -17.63
N VAL A 134 -37.72 -3.84 -17.23
CA VAL A 134 -38.36 -3.48 -15.96
C VAL A 134 -37.41 -3.79 -14.79
N TRP A 135 -36.73 -4.93 -14.83
CA TRP A 135 -35.74 -5.27 -13.80
C TRP A 135 -34.53 -4.32 -13.80
N GLU A 136 -33.99 -3.95 -14.98
CA GLU A 136 -32.93 -2.95 -15.13
C GLU A 136 -33.30 -1.61 -14.48
N VAL A 137 -34.50 -1.10 -14.78
CA VAL A 137 -35.04 0.15 -14.21
C VAL A 137 -35.15 0.04 -12.69
N VAL A 138 -35.75 -1.05 -12.19
CA VAL A 138 -35.93 -1.25 -10.74
C VAL A 138 -34.59 -1.27 -10.01
N GLU A 139 -33.57 -1.94 -10.56
CA GLU A 139 -32.25 -1.97 -9.93
C GLU A 139 -31.57 -0.61 -9.95
N VAL A 140 -31.58 0.11 -11.07
CA VAL A 140 -30.96 1.44 -11.15
C VAL A 140 -31.66 2.46 -10.25
N LEU A 141 -32.99 2.41 -10.14
CA LEU A 141 -33.72 3.26 -9.19
C LEU A 141 -33.38 2.95 -7.73
N LYS A 142 -33.10 1.68 -7.39
CA LYS A 142 -32.61 1.34 -6.05
C LYS A 142 -31.18 1.84 -5.83
N ILE A 143 -30.31 1.72 -6.84
CA ILE A 143 -28.93 2.23 -6.79
C ILE A 143 -28.92 3.76 -6.63
N SER A 144 -29.77 4.48 -7.36
CA SER A 144 -29.85 5.95 -7.33
C SER A 144 -30.34 6.52 -6.00
N LYS A 145 -31.03 5.71 -5.17
CA LYS A 145 -31.41 6.11 -3.80
C LYS A 145 -30.20 6.13 -2.86
N THR A 146 -29.27 5.19 -3.05
CA THR A 146 -28.07 5.06 -2.21
C THR A 146 -26.89 5.88 -2.72
N ASN A 147 -26.80 6.08 -4.04
CA ASN A 147 -25.68 6.76 -4.67
C ASN A 147 -26.04 8.20 -5.06
N LYS A 148 -25.23 9.17 -4.61
CA LYS A 148 -25.46 10.60 -4.87
C LYS A 148 -24.97 11.06 -6.25
N ASP A 149 -24.26 10.22 -7.01
CA ASP A 149 -23.72 10.59 -8.31
C ASP A 149 -24.83 10.93 -9.33
N GLY A 150 -24.73 12.11 -9.95
CA GLY A 150 -25.68 12.58 -10.95
C GLY A 150 -25.76 11.67 -12.18
N ILE A 151 -24.67 11.01 -12.58
CA ILE A 151 -24.66 10.16 -13.79
C ILE A 151 -25.63 8.97 -13.63
N ILE A 152 -25.75 8.39 -12.44
CA ILE A 152 -26.66 7.26 -12.20
C ILE A 152 -28.12 7.70 -12.35
N LYS A 153 -28.46 8.93 -11.95
CA LYS A 153 -29.81 9.48 -12.15
C LYS A 153 -30.10 9.67 -13.64
N VAL A 154 -29.11 10.12 -14.42
CA VAL A 154 -29.23 10.22 -15.87
C VAL A 154 -29.42 8.83 -16.50
N ILE A 155 -28.66 7.81 -16.07
CA ILE A 155 -28.86 6.42 -16.52
C ILE A 155 -30.29 5.95 -16.20
N ALA A 156 -30.81 6.25 -15.01
CA ALA A 156 -32.18 5.90 -14.61
C ALA A 156 -33.23 6.52 -15.56
N ILE A 157 -33.07 7.79 -15.92
CA ILE A 157 -33.96 8.50 -16.85
C ILE A 157 -33.93 7.83 -18.23
N PHE A 158 -32.75 7.53 -18.76
CA PHE A 158 -32.63 6.88 -20.06
C PHE A 158 -33.18 5.45 -20.07
N LEU A 159 -33.03 4.68 -18.99
CA LEU A 159 -33.64 3.36 -18.85
C LEU A 159 -35.18 3.44 -18.75
N LEU A 160 -35.73 4.45 -18.07
CA LEU A 160 -37.18 4.70 -18.06
C LEU A 160 -37.71 5.07 -19.45
N LEU A 161 -36.97 5.93 -20.16
CA LEU A 161 -37.30 6.31 -21.54
C LEU A 161 -37.23 5.09 -22.48
N GLN A 162 -36.21 4.25 -22.33
CA GLN A 162 -36.08 2.99 -23.04
C GLN A 162 -37.28 2.06 -22.80
N LEU A 163 -37.70 1.91 -21.54
CA LEU A 163 -38.86 1.10 -21.16
C LEU A 163 -40.15 1.63 -21.81
N ALA A 164 -40.38 2.96 -21.75
CA ALA A 164 -41.54 3.58 -22.37
C ALA A 164 -41.57 3.34 -23.88
N LEU A 165 -40.45 3.54 -24.56
CA LEU A 165 -40.34 3.34 -26.00
C LEU A 165 -40.45 1.87 -26.40
N ALA A 166 -39.99 0.94 -25.58
CA ALA A 166 -40.18 -0.50 -25.82
C ALA A 166 -41.67 -0.86 -25.80
N ILE A 167 -42.44 -0.33 -24.84
CA ILE A 167 -43.90 -0.51 -24.79
C ILE A 167 -44.56 0.08 -26.03
N THR A 168 -44.20 1.32 -26.41
CA THR A 168 -44.73 1.94 -27.63
C THR A 168 -44.37 1.12 -28.86
N SER A 169 -43.16 0.56 -28.93
CA SER A 169 -42.69 -0.26 -30.06
C SER A 169 -43.51 -1.54 -30.21
N ILE A 170 -43.83 -2.22 -29.11
CA ILE A 170 -44.70 -3.41 -29.14
C ILE A 170 -46.07 -3.05 -29.69
N ILE A 171 -46.70 -1.97 -29.19
CA ILE A 171 -48.01 -1.51 -29.67
C ILE A 171 -47.94 -1.19 -31.17
N PHE A 172 -46.89 -0.49 -31.58
CA PHE A 172 -46.69 -0.09 -32.97
C PHE A 172 -46.49 -1.28 -33.91
N ILE A 173 -45.69 -2.28 -33.50
CA ILE A 173 -45.48 -3.54 -34.25
C ILE A 173 -46.80 -4.29 -34.50
N ASN A 174 -47.73 -4.26 -33.55
CA ASN A 174 -49.00 -4.98 -33.68
C ASN A 174 -50.08 -4.22 -34.47
N THR A 175 -49.89 -2.91 -34.70
CA THR A 175 -50.92 -2.04 -35.29
C THR A 175 -50.57 -1.52 -36.68
N ASN A 176 -49.28 -1.34 -36.99
CA ASN A 176 -48.83 -0.60 -38.17
C ASN A 176 -47.87 -1.38 -39.08
N LEU A 177 -47.49 -2.59 -38.69
CA LEU A 177 -46.51 -3.37 -39.43
C LEU A 177 -47.24 -4.15 -40.54
N ASN A 178 -46.86 -3.89 -41.79
CA ASN A 178 -47.39 -4.58 -42.96
C ASN A 178 -47.26 -6.10 -42.76
N GLN A 179 -48.32 -6.86 -43.03
CA GLN A 179 -48.31 -8.33 -42.90
C GLN A 179 -47.25 -9.00 -43.80
N ASP A 180 -46.72 -8.28 -44.81
CA ASP A 180 -45.71 -8.78 -45.76
C ASP A 180 -44.24 -8.59 -45.32
N ALA A 181 -43.98 -7.91 -44.19
CA ALA A 181 -42.60 -7.69 -43.74
C ALA A 181 -42.00 -8.97 -43.13
N LYS A 182 -40.93 -9.49 -43.75
CA LYS A 182 -40.27 -10.73 -43.29
C LYS A 182 -39.19 -10.50 -42.24
N ASN A 183 -38.67 -9.28 -42.15
CA ASN A 183 -37.62 -8.91 -41.20
C ASN A 183 -37.68 -7.42 -40.81
N ILE A 184 -36.91 -7.07 -39.78
CA ILE A 184 -36.89 -5.72 -39.21
C ILE A 184 -36.23 -4.66 -40.13
N LEU A 185 -35.46 -5.08 -41.14
CA LEU A 185 -34.81 -4.16 -42.09
C LEU A 185 -35.78 -3.65 -43.15
N GLN A 186 -36.77 -4.47 -43.53
CA GLN A 186 -37.77 -4.15 -44.55
C GLN A 186 -38.90 -3.25 -44.05
N ALA A 187 -38.78 -2.73 -42.83
CA ALA A 187 -39.78 -1.90 -42.22
C ALA A 187 -39.98 -0.57 -42.98
N ASN A 188 -41.22 -0.03 -42.95
CA ASN A 188 -41.53 1.24 -43.59
C ASN A 188 -40.78 2.43 -42.91
N LEU A 189 -40.88 3.62 -43.49
CA LEU A 189 -40.17 4.81 -42.98
C LEU A 189 -40.50 5.10 -41.51
N LYS A 190 -41.78 5.10 -41.13
CA LYS A 190 -42.23 5.38 -39.76
C LYS A 190 -41.66 4.35 -38.76
N SER A 191 -41.73 3.07 -39.10
CA SER A 191 -41.18 1.97 -38.30
C SER A 191 -39.66 2.07 -38.14
N SER A 192 -38.96 2.42 -39.22
CA SER A 192 -37.50 2.55 -39.22
C SER A 192 -37.05 3.70 -38.34
N VAL A 193 -37.69 4.88 -38.44
CA VAL A 193 -37.35 6.03 -37.58
C VAL A 193 -37.54 5.70 -36.10
N MET A 194 -38.64 5.03 -35.75
CA MET A 194 -38.89 4.57 -34.37
C MET A 194 -37.79 3.63 -33.89
N LEU A 195 -37.40 2.66 -34.73
CA LEU A 195 -36.34 1.71 -34.46
C LEU A 195 -35.00 2.41 -34.20
N TRP A 196 -34.68 3.45 -34.98
CA TRP A 196 -33.44 4.21 -34.80
C TRP A 196 -33.41 4.95 -33.47
N ILE A 197 -34.53 5.54 -33.07
CA ILE A 197 -34.66 6.21 -31.76
C ILE A 197 -34.47 5.21 -30.62
N VAL A 198 -35.16 4.06 -30.70
CA VAL A 198 -35.09 3.00 -29.68
C VAL A 198 -33.66 2.50 -29.50
N PHE A 199 -33.00 2.10 -30.60
CA PHE A 199 -31.65 1.56 -30.52
C PHE A 199 -30.59 2.64 -30.26
N GLY A 200 -30.81 3.89 -30.67
CA GLY A 200 -29.97 5.02 -30.28
C GLY A 200 -29.98 5.25 -28.77
N ILE A 201 -31.16 5.14 -28.14
CA ILE A 201 -31.29 5.21 -26.68
C ILE A 201 -30.60 4.01 -26.01
N HIS A 202 -30.74 2.80 -26.57
CA HIS A 202 -30.00 1.64 -26.05
C HIS A 202 -28.50 1.92 -26.01
N ILE A 203 -27.92 2.39 -27.11
CA ILE A 203 -26.48 2.70 -27.17
C ILE A 203 -26.12 3.80 -26.19
N THR A 204 -26.97 4.81 -26.03
CA THR A 204 -26.76 5.90 -25.07
C THR A 204 -26.71 5.38 -23.63
N VAL A 205 -27.52 4.37 -23.28
CA VAL A 205 -27.41 3.70 -21.97
C VAL A 205 -26.05 3.04 -21.81
N TYR A 206 -25.55 2.30 -22.81
CA TYR A 206 -24.23 1.69 -22.74
C TYR A 206 -23.09 2.72 -22.64
N THR A 207 -23.18 3.84 -23.36
CA THR A 207 -22.17 4.91 -23.28
C THR A 207 -22.18 5.61 -21.93
N LEU A 208 -23.36 5.88 -21.35
CA LEU A 208 -23.50 6.47 -20.02
C LEU A 208 -22.97 5.54 -18.92
N ILE A 209 -23.28 4.25 -18.99
CA ILE A 209 -22.74 3.25 -18.05
C ILE A 209 -21.21 3.18 -18.19
N ASN A 210 -20.68 3.14 -19.42
CA ASN A 210 -19.23 3.12 -19.64
C ASN A 210 -18.55 4.38 -19.10
N SER A 211 -19.16 5.55 -19.31
CA SER A 211 -18.69 6.83 -18.79
C SER A 211 -18.69 6.87 -17.25
N TYR A 212 -19.74 6.34 -16.62
CA TYR A 212 -19.81 6.19 -15.17
C TYR A 212 -18.68 5.30 -14.63
N LEU A 213 -18.45 4.15 -15.27
CA LEU A 213 -17.36 3.25 -14.89
C LEU A 213 -15.98 3.90 -15.06
N TYR A 214 -15.78 4.63 -16.15
CA TYR A 214 -14.53 5.35 -16.41
C TYR A 214 -14.27 6.45 -15.37
N LYS A 215 -15.31 7.21 -15.01
CA LYS A 215 -15.23 8.20 -13.93
C LYS A 215 -14.80 7.55 -12.61
N LYS A 216 -15.38 6.40 -12.28
CA LYS A 216 -15.06 5.68 -11.03
C LYS A 216 -13.61 5.20 -11.01
N LEU A 217 -13.14 4.63 -12.12
CA LEU A 217 -11.74 4.24 -12.30
C LEU A 217 -10.79 5.42 -12.07
N LEU A 218 -11.06 6.56 -12.72
CA LEU A 218 -10.21 7.76 -12.57
C LEU A 218 -10.15 8.28 -11.14
N ILE A 219 -11.26 8.22 -10.40
CA ILE A 219 -11.27 8.61 -8.98
C ILE A 219 -10.41 7.63 -8.16
N SER A 220 -10.56 6.32 -8.39
CA SER A 220 -9.79 5.30 -7.68
C SER A 220 -8.28 5.41 -7.94
N GLU A 221 -7.88 5.72 -9.17
CA GLU A 221 -6.49 5.91 -9.55
C GLU A 221 -5.89 7.18 -8.91
N ARG A 222 -6.65 8.28 -8.89
CA ARG A 222 -6.24 9.50 -8.18
C ARG A 222 -6.08 9.27 -6.68
N GLU A 223 -7.00 8.54 -6.05
CA GLU A 223 -6.91 8.20 -4.63
C GLU A 223 -5.70 7.30 -4.33
N ALA A 224 -5.43 6.31 -5.20
CA ALA A 224 -4.27 5.45 -5.08
C ALA A 224 -2.95 6.23 -5.21
N ASN A 225 -2.84 7.10 -6.23
CA ASN A 225 -1.67 7.95 -6.43
C ASN A 225 -1.47 8.92 -5.26
N SER A 226 -2.53 9.57 -4.77
CA SER A 226 -2.42 10.46 -3.61
C SER A 226 -1.95 9.74 -2.34
N LYS A 227 -2.40 8.49 -2.12
CA LYS A 227 -1.91 7.66 -1.01
C LYS A 227 -0.44 7.30 -1.17
N PHE A 228 -0.02 6.97 -2.39
CA PHE A 228 1.37 6.67 -2.71
C PHE A 228 2.28 7.89 -2.48
N ASP A 229 1.86 9.08 -2.91
CA ASP A 229 2.60 10.32 -2.71
C ASP A 229 2.75 10.64 -1.21
N LYS A 230 1.67 10.52 -0.43
CA LYS A 230 1.71 10.70 1.03
C LYS A 230 2.66 9.72 1.70
N ALA A 231 2.57 8.43 1.37
CA ALA A 231 3.46 7.41 1.92
C ALA A 231 4.93 7.65 1.54
N SER A 232 5.18 8.21 0.35
CA SER A 232 6.53 8.56 -0.10
C SER A 232 7.11 9.73 0.70
N ILE A 233 6.29 10.75 1.00
CA ILE A 233 6.68 11.89 1.85
C ILE A 233 6.97 11.42 3.28
N GLU A 234 6.05 10.66 3.89
CA GLU A 234 6.23 10.12 5.25
C GLU A 234 7.50 9.27 5.36
N ARG A 235 7.81 8.47 4.32
CA ARG A 235 9.04 7.68 4.28
C ARG A 235 10.30 8.55 4.27
N LEU A 236 10.31 9.64 3.51
CA LEU A 236 11.43 10.58 3.46
C LEU A 236 11.63 11.28 4.81
N GLU A 237 10.53 11.67 5.48
CA GLU A 237 10.58 12.27 6.82
C GLU A 237 11.14 11.28 7.85
N ILE A 238 10.66 10.03 7.85
CA ILE A 238 11.19 8.99 8.74
C ILE A 238 12.69 8.77 8.49
N GLN A 239 13.11 8.73 7.22
CA GLN A 239 14.52 8.56 6.88
C GLN A 239 15.37 9.74 7.37
N ALA A 240 14.90 10.98 7.24
CA ALA A 240 15.59 12.16 7.75
C ALA A 240 15.72 12.11 9.28
N LEU A 241 14.64 11.76 9.98
CA LEU A 241 14.64 11.62 11.45
C LEU A 241 15.57 10.51 11.93
N LEU A 242 15.68 9.40 11.19
CA LEU A 242 16.61 8.32 11.52
C LEU A 242 18.07 8.79 11.41
N VAL A 243 18.40 9.51 10.34
CA VAL A 243 19.75 10.08 10.13
C VAL A 243 20.07 11.11 11.24
N GLU A 244 19.12 11.97 11.59
CA GLU A 244 19.29 12.93 12.68
C GLU A 244 19.50 12.23 14.04
N ARG A 245 18.71 11.19 14.33
CA ARG A 245 18.84 10.38 15.55
C ARG A 245 20.20 9.71 15.65
N GLU A 246 20.71 9.14 14.56
CA GLU A 246 22.05 8.54 14.52
C GLU A 246 23.15 9.57 14.78
N SER A 247 23.05 10.76 14.19
CA SER A 247 23.96 11.88 14.44
C SER A 247 23.94 12.32 15.91
N LEU A 248 22.74 12.47 16.51
CA LEU A 248 22.60 12.83 17.92
C LEU A 248 23.22 11.78 18.84
N ILE A 249 23.01 10.48 18.57
CA ILE A 249 23.62 9.39 19.35
C ILE A 249 25.15 9.44 19.24
N ALA A 250 25.70 9.61 18.03
CA ALA A 250 27.14 9.72 17.83
C ALA A 250 27.73 10.92 18.61
N ASN A 251 27.05 12.07 18.58
CA ASN A 251 27.46 13.27 19.33
C ASN A 251 27.37 13.07 20.85
N LEU A 252 26.32 12.42 21.35
CA LEU A 252 26.18 12.08 22.76
C LEU A 252 27.28 11.12 23.23
N LEU A 253 27.57 10.06 22.47
CA LEU A 253 28.65 9.12 22.78
C LEU A 253 30.01 9.83 22.85
N LYS A 254 30.29 10.71 21.89
CA LYS A 254 31.53 11.51 21.87
C LYS A 254 31.62 12.46 23.07
N THR A 255 30.53 13.13 23.42
CA THR A 255 30.48 14.07 24.55
C THR A 255 30.62 13.34 25.88
N ASN A 256 29.94 12.20 26.05
CA ASN A 256 30.02 11.37 27.25
C ASN A 256 31.43 10.80 27.44
N LYS A 257 32.07 10.32 26.37
CA LYS A 257 33.49 9.91 26.40
C LYS A 257 34.39 11.06 26.87
N THR A 258 34.21 12.26 26.30
CA THR A 258 35.02 13.44 26.65
C THR A 258 34.82 13.84 28.12
N ALA A 259 33.58 13.88 28.60
CA ALA A 259 33.26 14.21 29.99
C ALA A 259 33.85 13.20 30.98
N ALA A 260 33.70 11.91 30.70
CA ALA A 260 34.29 10.85 31.53
C ALA A 260 35.83 10.92 31.57
N THR A 261 36.49 11.13 30.42
CA THR A 261 37.94 11.32 30.39
C THR A 261 38.38 12.59 31.15
N GLY A 262 37.58 13.66 31.11
CA GLY A 262 37.85 14.89 31.86
C GLY A 262 37.77 14.69 33.38
N ALA A 263 36.75 13.97 33.86
CA ALA A 263 36.60 13.64 35.28
C ALA A 263 37.76 12.76 35.79
N LEU A 264 38.14 11.73 35.02
CA LEU A 264 39.27 10.86 35.34
C LEU A 264 40.60 11.63 35.36
N ALA A 265 40.83 12.52 34.40
CA ALA A 265 42.02 13.36 34.36
C ALA A 265 42.12 14.29 35.58
N ALA A 266 40.99 14.84 36.05
CA ALA A 266 40.96 15.66 37.25
C ALA A 266 41.30 14.85 38.52
N SER A 267 40.78 13.62 38.65
CA SER A 267 41.15 12.70 39.76
C SER A 267 42.64 12.40 39.75
N LEU A 268 43.18 11.99 38.59
CA LEU A 268 44.61 11.67 38.46
C LEU A 268 45.52 12.88 38.71
N ALA A 269 45.10 14.10 38.31
CA ALA A 269 45.84 15.31 38.64
C ALA A 269 45.87 15.59 40.15
N HIS A 270 44.76 15.31 40.84
CA HIS A 270 44.68 15.43 42.30
C HIS A 270 45.57 14.37 42.99
N GLU A 271 45.48 13.11 42.56
CA GLU A 271 46.34 12.03 43.04
C GLU A 271 47.81 12.26 42.76
N LEU A 272 48.18 12.84 41.61
CA LEU A 272 49.56 13.21 41.29
C LEU A 272 50.09 14.29 42.24
N SER A 273 49.23 15.20 42.68
CA SER A 273 49.61 16.27 43.59
C SER A 273 49.99 15.74 44.98
N GLN A 274 49.46 14.59 45.40
CA GLN A 274 49.73 13.99 46.71
C GLN A 274 51.19 13.54 46.92
N PRO A 275 51.77 12.62 46.10
CA PRO A 275 53.15 12.17 46.26
C PRO A 275 54.15 13.30 45.98
N LEU A 276 53.83 14.24 45.10
CA LEU A 276 54.66 15.43 44.88
C LEU A 276 54.70 16.32 46.12
N GLY A 277 53.54 16.57 46.74
CA GLY A 277 53.45 17.30 48.00
C GLY A 277 54.18 16.59 49.14
N SER A 278 54.02 15.26 49.25
CA SER A 278 54.72 14.45 50.27
C SER A 278 56.24 14.44 50.04
N SER A 279 56.69 14.28 48.80
CA SER A 279 58.11 14.36 48.44
C SER A 279 58.72 15.71 48.80
N LEU A 280 58.00 16.81 48.53
CA LEU A 280 58.44 18.16 48.87
C LEU A 280 58.56 18.36 50.40
N LEU A 281 57.54 17.94 51.16
CA LEU A 281 57.55 18.02 52.62
C LEU A 281 58.68 17.18 53.23
N ASN A 282 58.89 15.97 52.72
CA ASN A 282 59.98 15.09 53.14
C ASN A 282 61.35 15.69 52.82
N ALA A 283 61.52 16.30 51.65
CA ALA A 283 62.75 17.00 51.30
C ALA A 283 63.02 18.22 52.20
N GLN A 284 61.99 19.02 52.50
CA GLN A 284 62.08 20.14 53.44
C GLN A 284 62.40 19.68 54.86
N HIS A 285 61.80 18.59 55.32
CA HIS A 285 62.06 17.99 56.62
C HIS A 285 63.50 17.48 56.72
N LEU A 286 64.00 16.80 55.67
CA LEU A 286 65.39 16.37 55.59
C LEU A 286 66.36 17.55 55.67
N LEU A 287 66.11 18.63 54.92
CA LEU A 287 66.93 19.85 54.97
C LEU A 287 66.95 20.46 56.38
N SER A 288 65.79 20.53 57.04
CA SER A 288 65.66 21.05 58.41
C SER A 288 66.49 20.21 59.40
N LEU A 289 66.33 18.88 59.38
CA LEU A 289 67.09 17.95 60.23
C LEU A 289 68.60 18.08 60.03
N MET A 290 69.04 18.28 58.79
CA MET A 290 70.45 18.51 58.47
C MET A 290 70.98 19.85 59.00
N SER A 291 70.17 20.90 59.05
CA SER A 291 70.61 22.21 59.57
C SER A 291 70.64 22.33 61.10
N PHE A 292 69.86 21.53 61.84
CA PHE A 292 69.85 21.55 63.31
C PHE A 292 70.82 20.55 63.96
N GLY A 293 71.53 19.72 63.17
CA GLY A 293 72.51 18.75 63.67
C GLY A 293 71.92 17.53 64.38
N ASP A 294 70.60 17.30 64.23
CA ASP A 294 69.81 16.31 64.99
C ASP A 294 69.43 15.07 64.15
N SER A 295 70.20 14.76 63.10
CA SER A 295 69.87 13.71 62.14
C SER A 295 70.75 12.46 62.30
N SER A 296 70.15 11.30 62.53
CA SER A 296 70.83 10.01 62.37
C SER A 296 70.80 9.55 60.90
N LEU A 297 71.82 8.82 60.45
CA LEU A 297 71.91 8.29 59.08
C LEU A 297 70.68 7.42 58.72
N GLU A 298 70.15 6.69 59.70
CA GLU A 298 68.93 5.87 59.61
C GLU A 298 67.68 6.70 59.25
N ILE A 299 67.50 7.86 59.89
CA ILE A 299 66.34 8.74 59.65
C ILE A 299 66.44 9.36 58.26
N ASN A 300 67.63 9.84 57.87
CA ASN A 300 67.85 10.43 56.55
C ASN A 300 67.59 9.42 55.43
N LYS A 301 68.06 8.17 55.61
CA LYS A 301 67.82 7.09 54.65
C LYS A 301 66.33 6.80 54.47
N LYS A 302 65.56 6.70 55.56
CA LYS A 302 64.10 6.50 55.50
C LYS A 302 63.36 7.63 54.77
N ILE A 303 63.77 8.88 54.99
CA ILE A 303 63.15 10.03 54.32
C ILE A 303 63.45 10.00 52.81
N VAL A 304 64.69 9.68 52.42
CA VAL A 304 65.08 9.53 51.00
C VAL A 304 64.36 8.35 50.34
N GLU A 305 64.22 7.21 51.02
CA GLU A 305 63.45 6.06 50.53
C GLU A 305 61.97 6.42 50.31
N SER A 306 61.38 7.24 51.20
CA SER A 306 60.01 7.76 51.02
C SER A 306 59.90 8.66 49.79
N ILE A 307 60.84 9.58 49.58
CA ILE A 307 60.87 10.46 48.40
C ILE A 307 61.01 9.63 47.11
N GLU A 308 61.86 8.61 47.10
CA GLU A 308 62.03 7.72 45.95
C GLU A 308 60.73 6.96 45.62
N ALA A 309 60.06 6.44 46.65
CA ALA A 309 58.78 5.74 46.50
C ALA A 309 57.68 6.66 45.96
N ASP A 310 57.56 7.87 46.50
CA ASP A 310 56.59 8.88 46.05
C ASP A 310 56.88 9.34 44.62
N THR A 311 58.15 9.55 44.27
CA THR A 311 58.56 9.92 42.89
C THR A 311 58.25 8.82 41.89
N LYS A 312 58.48 7.54 42.23
CA LYS A 312 58.10 6.39 41.41
C LYS A 312 56.59 6.32 41.21
N ARG A 313 55.81 6.56 42.27
CA ARG A 313 54.34 6.62 42.22
C ARG A 313 53.84 7.76 41.33
N ALA A 314 54.42 8.96 41.46
CA ALA A 314 54.10 10.09 40.58
C ALA A 314 54.37 9.78 39.10
N GLY A 315 55.49 9.10 38.79
CA GLY A 315 55.82 8.64 37.44
C GLY A 315 54.79 7.65 36.87
N GLN A 316 54.28 6.73 37.70
CA GLN A 316 53.21 5.80 37.31
C GLN A 316 51.90 6.54 37.02
N ILE A 317 51.52 7.53 37.83
CA ILE A 317 50.32 8.35 37.62
C ILE A 317 50.42 9.16 36.33
N ILE A 318 51.58 9.77 36.03
CA ILE A 318 51.82 10.51 34.78
C ILE A 318 51.72 9.58 33.56
N HIS A 319 52.23 8.34 33.67
CA HIS A 319 52.11 7.36 32.60
C HIS A 319 50.63 7.02 32.33
N SER A 320 49.84 6.76 33.38
CA SER A 320 48.39 6.54 33.27
C SER A 320 47.67 7.74 32.65
N LEU A 321 47.98 8.96 33.09
CA LEU A 321 47.37 10.19 32.54
C LEU A 321 47.69 10.37 31.05
N ARG A 322 48.94 10.15 30.63
CA ARG A 322 49.34 10.24 29.22
C ARG A 322 48.66 9.16 28.37
N SER A 323 48.51 7.94 28.89
CA SER A 323 47.79 6.87 28.19
C SER A 323 46.36 7.30 27.85
N LEU A 324 45.63 7.89 28.82
CA LEU A 324 44.25 8.35 28.65
C LEU A 324 44.06 9.39 27.53
N PHE A 325 45.03 10.28 27.31
CA PHE A 325 44.94 11.36 26.32
C PHE A 325 45.62 11.06 24.99
N SER A 326 46.45 10.02 24.91
CA SER A 326 47.32 9.79 23.76
C SER A 326 46.63 9.37 22.47
N GLY A 327 45.32 9.06 22.46
CA GLY A 327 44.46 9.05 21.27
C GLY A 327 44.85 8.15 20.08
N GLU A 328 46.01 7.50 20.09
CA GLU A 328 46.47 6.61 19.03
C GLU A 328 45.87 5.22 19.21
N ALA A 329 45.62 4.59 18.05
CA ALA A 329 44.86 3.37 17.79
C ALA A 329 44.55 2.53 19.02
N ILE A 330 43.26 2.17 19.18
CA ILE A 330 42.76 1.12 20.07
C ILE A 330 43.74 -0.06 20.03
N SER A 331 44.71 -0.03 20.93
CA SER A 331 45.75 -1.03 21.00
C SER A 331 45.24 -1.98 22.04
N VAL A 332 44.87 -3.15 21.55
CA VAL A 332 44.62 -4.30 22.38
C VAL A 332 46.00 -4.74 22.84
N GLU A 333 46.28 -4.60 24.12
CA GLU A 333 47.53 -5.03 24.74
C GLU A 333 47.24 -6.13 25.77
N LEU A 334 48.26 -6.93 26.08
CA LEU A 334 48.14 -8.01 27.04
C LEU A 334 48.18 -7.42 28.45
N VAL A 335 47.00 -7.16 29.04
CA VAL A 335 46.85 -6.52 30.36
C VAL A 335 46.65 -7.56 31.45
N ASP A 336 47.35 -7.40 32.56
CA ASP A 336 47.11 -8.15 33.79
C ASP A 336 45.95 -7.52 34.57
N VAL A 337 44.74 -8.04 34.33
CA VAL A 337 43.49 -7.53 34.91
C VAL A 337 43.50 -7.63 36.43
N THR A 338 44.16 -8.64 36.99
CA THR A 338 44.33 -8.78 38.45
C THR A 338 45.07 -7.57 39.01
N LYS A 339 46.19 -7.17 38.40
CA LYS A 339 46.95 -5.99 38.85
C LYS A 339 46.15 -4.70 38.70
N LEU A 340 45.47 -4.54 37.56
CA LEU A 340 44.61 -3.39 37.30
C LEU A 340 43.53 -3.22 38.38
N ILE A 341 42.82 -4.30 38.73
CA ILE A 341 41.79 -4.28 39.79
C ILE A 341 42.40 -3.84 41.13
N HIS A 342 43.56 -4.39 41.51
CA HIS A 342 44.23 -4.01 42.75
C HIS A 342 44.68 -2.55 42.78
N SER A 343 45.16 -2.02 41.65
CA SER A 343 45.49 -0.59 41.52
C SER A 343 44.25 0.29 41.68
N LEU A 344 43.11 -0.11 41.11
CA LEU A 344 41.83 0.59 41.25
C LEU A 344 41.26 0.52 42.67
N ILE A 345 41.43 -0.61 43.35
CA ILE A 345 40.99 -0.74 44.76
C ILE A 345 41.72 0.25 45.65
N GLN A 346 43.03 0.44 45.46
CA GLN A 346 43.80 1.43 46.23
C GLN A 346 43.26 2.86 46.05
N LEU A 347 42.63 3.14 44.91
CA LEU A 347 42.01 4.43 44.62
C LEU A 347 40.67 4.61 45.36
N VAL A 348 39.83 3.58 45.40
CA VAL A 348 38.46 3.65 45.95
C VAL A 348 38.40 3.28 47.45
N GLU A 349 39.44 2.63 47.98
CA GLU A 349 39.55 2.23 49.38
C GLU A 349 39.38 3.39 50.40
N PRO A 350 39.95 4.59 50.18
CA PRO A 350 39.75 5.74 51.07
C PRO A 350 38.28 6.17 51.18
N GLU A 351 37.55 6.21 50.06
CA GLU A 351 36.13 6.57 50.02
C GLU A 351 35.25 5.46 50.63
N CYS A 352 35.58 4.20 50.38
CA CYS A 352 34.89 3.06 51.03
C CYS A 352 35.03 3.12 52.55
N LYS A 353 36.23 3.42 53.07
CA LYS A 353 36.48 3.58 54.50
C LYS A 353 35.73 4.77 55.09
N ALA A 354 35.72 5.91 54.40
CA ALA A 354 34.96 7.09 54.82
C ALA A 354 33.45 6.82 54.89
N SER A 355 32.94 6.03 53.94
CA SER A 355 31.53 5.63 53.84
C SER A 355 31.16 4.38 54.65
N LYS A 356 32.10 3.80 55.41
CA LYS A 356 31.94 2.55 56.19
C LYS A 356 31.49 1.34 55.35
N ILE A 357 31.87 1.30 54.08
CA ILE A 357 31.56 0.20 53.16
C ILE A 357 32.67 -0.85 53.26
N LYS A 358 32.31 -2.12 53.46
CA LYS A 358 33.25 -3.23 53.50
C LYS A 358 33.47 -3.78 52.08
N LEU A 359 34.63 -3.46 51.51
CA LEU A 359 35.04 -3.97 50.20
C LEU A 359 35.71 -5.35 50.34
N SER A 360 35.22 -6.35 49.60
CA SER A 360 35.80 -7.70 49.56
C SER A 360 36.13 -8.03 48.11
N VAL A 361 37.38 -8.35 47.85
CA VAL A 361 37.91 -8.55 46.51
C VAL A 361 38.38 -9.99 46.40
N ASN A 362 37.82 -10.73 45.45
CA ASN A 362 38.25 -12.08 45.13
C ASN A 362 38.71 -12.12 43.68
N THR A 363 40.02 -12.25 43.47
CA THR A 363 40.62 -12.28 42.13
C THR A 363 41.62 -13.42 42.03
N PRO A 364 41.80 -14.03 40.84
CA PRO A 364 42.84 -15.03 40.62
C PRO A 364 44.24 -14.39 40.68
N GLU A 365 45.25 -15.18 40.99
CA GLU A 365 46.63 -14.73 41.23
C GLU A 365 47.23 -13.97 40.03
N LYS A 366 46.83 -14.32 38.80
CA LYS A 366 47.20 -13.62 37.57
C LYS A 366 46.15 -13.85 36.48
N CYS A 367 45.74 -12.79 35.80
CA CYS A 367 44.78 -12.86 34.70
C CYS A 367 45.21 -11.95 33.55
N LEU A 368 45.79 -12.53 32.50
CA LEU A 368 46.24 -11.80 31.32
C LEU A 368 45.17 -11.86 30.23
N VAL A 369 44.70 -10.70 29.78
CA VAL A 369 43.68 -10.59 28.73
C VAL A 369 44.14 -9.56 27.71
N GLU A 370 43.92 -9.86 26.44
CA GLU A 370 44.09 -8.92 25.34
C GLU A 370 42.91 -7.93 25.36
N LEU A 371 43.16 -6.72 25.84
CA LEU A 371 42.14 -5.68 25.93
C LEU A 371 42.77 -4.28 25.91
N ASN A 372 41.93 -3.26 25.70
CA ASN A 372 42.39 -1.89 25.84
C ASN A 372 42.39 -1.51 27.33
N TYR A 373 43.57 -1.22 27.88
CA TYR A 373 43.75 -0.89 29.30
C TYR A 373 42.81 0.23 29.77
N ILE A 374 42.62 1.27 28.95
CA ILE A 374 41.84 2.46 29.29
C ILE A 374 40.33 2.15 29.29
N GLU A 375 39.83 1.44 28.29
CA GLU A 375 38.40 1.10 28.22
C GLU A 375 37.99 0.18 29.37
N ILE A 376 38.81 -0.81 29.73
CA ILE A 376 38.51 -1.68 30.88
C ILE A 376 38.65 -0.95 32.22
N TYR A 377 39.62 -0.04 32.34
CA TYR A 377 39.77 0.82 33.53
C TYR A 377 38.50 1.66 33.74
N GLN A 378 37.95 2.21 32.65
CA GLN A 378 36.71 2.99 32.68
C GLN A 378 35.47 2.13 32.95
N VAL A 379 35.38 0.90 32.43
CA VAL A 379 34.30 -0.05 32.74
C VAL A 379 34.30 -0.39 34.22
N ILE A 380 35.47 -0.70 34.80
CA ILE A 380 35.57 -1.10 36.21
C ILE A 380 35.31 0.08 37.15
N LEU A 381 35.68 1.31 36.79
CA LEU A 381 35.40 2.49 37.62
C LEU A 381 33.94 2.97 37.55
N ASN A 382 33.27 2.79 36.41
CA ASN A 382 31.88 3.22 36.24
C ASN A 382 30.86 2.19 36.74
N TRP A 383 31.31 1.00 37.13
CA TRP A 383 30.48 -0.10 37.63
C TRP A 383 30.60 -0.19 39.14
#